data_AF-A0A0V1NGD4-F1
#
_entry.id   AF-A0A0V1NGD4-F1
#
_cell.length_a   1.000
_cell.length_b   1.000
_cell.length_c   1.000
_cell.angle_alpha   90.00
_cell.angle_beta   90.00
_cell.angle_gamma   90.00
#
_symmetry.space_group_name_H-M   'P 1'
#
loop_
_entity.id
_entity.type
_entity.pdbx_description
1 polymer ?
#
loop_
_entity_poly.entity_id
_entity_poly.type
_entity_poly.pdbx_seq_one_letter_code
_entity_poly.pdbx_strand_id
1 'polypeptide(L)'
;MLGLVWALREFRSYLYGQLFLLRTDHSCLRWLTTFKEPEGQVARWLESEAELDFEVEHRAGRLHGNADALSRNSFTQCGRLVEGSACAVQVAQP
;
A
#
# COMPACT_ATOMS: atom_id res chain seq x y z
N MET A 1 -2.71 -3.55 6.54
CA MET A 1 -2.77 -2.19 7.14
C MET A 1 -1.40 -1.60 7.46
N LEU A 2 -0.51 -2.29 8.18
CA LEU A 2 0.78 -1.72 8.60
C LEU A 2 1.62 -1.10 7.46
N GLY A 3 1.71 -1.76 6.31
CA GLY A 3 2.46 -1.25 5.16
C GLY A 3 1.92 0.07 4.61
N LEU A 4 0.59 0.28 4.66
CA LEU A 4 0.01 1.56 4.25
C LEU A 4 0.44 2.65 5.21
N VAL A 5 0.28 2.44 6.52
CA VAL A 5 0.52 3.54 7.44
C VAL A 5 2.01 3.88 7.53
N TRP A 6 2.88 2.89 7.30
CA TRP A 6 4.30 3.18 7.09
C TRP A 6 4.52 4.07 5.85
N ALA A 7 3.88 3.76 4.73
CA ALA A 7 3.96 4.60 3.53
C ALA A 7 3.39 6.01 3.76
N LEU A 8 2.24 6.16 4.41
CA LEU A 8 1.66 7.47 4.73
C LEU A 8 2.56 8.30 5.65
N ARG A 9 3.28 7.66 6.57
CA ARG A 9 4.29 8.32 7.40
C ARG A 9 5.49 8.79 6.60
N GLU A 10 6.02 7.94 5.72
CA GLU A 10 7.17 8.26 4.89
C GLU A 10 6.87 9.38 3.89
N PHE A 11 5.70 9.31 3.24
CA PHE A 11 5.27 10.29 2.24
C PHE A 11 4.52 11.49 2.82
N ARG A 12 4.46 11.62 4.15
CA ARG A 12 3.68 12.68 4.83
C ARG A 12 4.04 14.07 4.34
N SER A 13 5.33 14.37 4.16
CA SER A 13 5.81 15.67 3.67
C SER A 13 5.33 16.01 2.25
N TYR A 14 5.01 15.00 1.45
CA TYR A 14 4.53 15.16 0.07
C TYR A 14 3.01 15.18 -0.03
N LEU A 15 2.32 14.51 0.90
CA LEU A 15 0.87 14.32 0.87
C LEU A 15 0.12 15.36 1.71
N TYR A 16 0.81 16.10 2.57
CA TYR A 16 0.18 17.08 3.44
C TYR A 16 -0.45 18.23 2.65
N GLY A 17 -1.74 18.50 2.91
CA GLY A 17 -2.48 19.60 2.29
C GLY A 17 -2.88 19.39 0.83
N GLN A 18 -2.80 18.16 0.32
CA GLN A 18 -3.24 17.79 -1.03
C GLN A 18 -4.25 16.65 -0.97
N LEU A 19 -5.32 16.73 -1.76
CA LEU A 19 -6.26 15.62 -1.93
C LEU A 19 -5.65 14.60 -2.90
N PHE A 20 -5.48 13.36 -2.45
CA PHE A 20 -4.95 12.28 -3.28
C PHE A 20 -5.82 11.02 -3.25
N LEU A 21 -5.68 10.20 -4.29
CA LEU A 21 -6.41 8.95 -4.41
C LEU A 21 -5.54 7.78 -3.97
N LEU A 22 -5.96 7.10 -2.91
CA LEU A 22 -5.27 5.97 -2.32
C LEU A 22 -5.83 4.65 -2.86
N ARG A 23 -5.04 3.97 -3.70
CA ARG A 23 -5.37 2.63 -4.22
C ARG A 23 -4.78 1.54 -3.35
N THR A 24 -5.64 0.74 -2.71
CA THR A 24 -5.22 -0.37 -1.86
C THR A 24 -5.99 -1.64 -2.18
N ASP A 25 -5.32 -2.78 -2.07
CA ASP A 25 -5.93 -4.11 -2.12
C ASP A 25 -6.56 -4.52 -0.79
N HIS A 26 -6.53 -3.64 0.22
CA HIS A 26 -7.07 -3.94 1.54
C HIS A 26 -8.40 -3.25 1.80
N SER A 27 -9.47 -4.03 1.73
CA SER A 27 -10.86 -3.56 1.90
C SER A 27 -11.14 -2.94 3.27
N CYS A 28 -10.39 -3.32 4.32
CA CYS A 28 -10.58 -2.79 5.67
C CYS A 28 -10.35 -1.27 5.79
N LEU A 29 -9.61 -0.66 4.87
CA LEU A 29 -9.40 0.80 4.83
C LEU A 29 -10.64 1.58 4.42
N ARG A 30 -11.45 1.03 3.52
CA ARG A 30 -12.76 1.61 3.20
C ARG A 30 -13.66 1.64 4.43
N TRP A 31 -13.51 0.67 5.32
CA TRP A 31 -14.30 0.58 6.56
C TRP A 31 -13.76 1.51 7.66
N LEU A 32 -12.45 1.79 7.69
CA LEU A 32 -11.84 2.73 8.63
C LEU A 32 -12.43 4.14 8.51
N THR A 33 -12.60 4.65 7.28
CA THR A 33 -13.18 5.99 7.05
C THR A 33 -14.65 6.10 7.48
N THR A 34 -15.34 4.96 7.66
CA THR A 34 -16.76 4.91 8.06
C THR A 34 -16.91 4.61 9.56
N PHE A 35 -15.81 4.30 10.25
CA PHE A 35 -15.83 3.86 11.64
C PHE A 35 -16.01 5.05 12.58
N LYS A 36 -17.12 5.06 13.34
CA LYS A 36 -17.51 6.19 14.19
C LYS A 36 -16.75 6.27 15.53
N GLU A 37 -16.32 5.13 16.05
CA GLU A 37 -15.61 5.02 17.33
C GLU A 37 -14.50 3.98 17.21
N PRO A 38 -13.31 4.38 16.72
CA PRO A 38 -12.15 3.49 16.71
C PRO A 38 -11.58 3.38 18.14
N GLU A 39 -11.26 2.16 18.58
CA GLU A 39 -10.62 1.91 19.87
C GLU A 39 -9.19 1.36 19.72
N GLY A 40 -8.36 1.60 20.72
CA GLY A 40 -7.03 1.01 20.85
C GLY A 40 -6.05 1.46 19.76
N GLN A 41 -5.38 0.51 19.09
CA GLN A 41 -4.38 0.84 18.06
C GLN A 41 -5.01 1.54 16.86
N VAL A 42 -6.24 1.16 16.49
CA VAL A 42 -6.94 1.69 15.31
C VAL A 42 -7.18 3.20 15.45
N ALA A 43 -7.53 3.68 16.64
CA ALA A 43 -7.70 5.11 16.91
C ALA A 43 -6.42 5.91 16.62
N ARG A 44 -5.27 5.40 17.06
CA ARG A 44 -3.96 6.05 16.84
C ARG A 44 -3.57 6.11 15.36
N TRP A 45 -3.90 5.05 14.62
CA TRP A 45 -3.73 5.06 13.17
C TRP A 45 -4.68 6.06 12.52
N LEU A 46 -5.94 6.11 12.95
CA LEU A 46 -6.95 7.04 12.42
C LEU A 46 -6.55 8.50 12.68
N GLU A 47 -6.04 8.82 13.87
CA GLU A 47 -5.51 10.16 14.18
C GLU A 47 -4.38 10.56 13.24
N SER A 48 -3.49 9.61 12.90
CA SER A 48 -2.38 9.86 11.95
C SER A 48 -2.85 9.98 10.50
N GLU A 49 -3.94 9.29 10.14
CA GLU A 49 -4.53 9.33 8.80
C GLU A 49 -5.49 10.52 8.62
N ALA A 50 -6.14 11.01 9.68
CA ALA A 50 -7.10 12.12 9.64
C ALA A 50 -6.47 13.46 9.27
N GLU A 51 -5.15 13.59 9.39
CA GLU A 51 -4.41 14.78 8.97
C GLU A 51 -4.14 14.82 7.46
N LEU A 52 -4.46 13.75 6.73
CA LEU A 52 -4.27 13.61 5.29
C LEU A 52 -5.63 13.53 4.60
N ASP A 53 -5.81 14.32 3.56
CA ASP A 53 -7.04 14.29 2.75
C ASP A 53 -6.90 13.27 1.61
N PHE A 54 -7.59 12.13 1.72
CA PHE A 54 -7.54 11.10 0.67
C PHE A 54 -8.86 10.39 0.40
N GLU A 55 -9.00 9.91 -0.83
CA GLU A 55 -10.09 9.04 -1.25
C GLU A 55 -9.60 7.59 -1.42
N VAL A 56 -10.31 6.63 -0.82
CA VAL A 56 -9.90 5.21 -0.84
C VAL A 56 -10.57 4.46 -1.99
N GLU A 57 -9.78 4.06 -2.98
CA GLU A 57 -10.20 3.17 -4.05
C GLU A 57 -9.68 1.75 -3.79
N HIS A 58 -10.58 0.82 -3.44
CA HIS A 58 -10.20 -0.58 -3.30
C HIS A 58 -10.06 -1.25 -4.67
N ARG A 59 -8.90 -1.84 -4.94
CA ARG A 59 -8.62 -2.59 -6.17
C ARG A 59 -8.23 -4.03 -5.83
N ALA A 60 -8.86 -5.03 -6.45
CA ALA A 60 -8.54 -6.43 -6.21
C ALA A 60 -7.04 -6.72 -6.44
N GLY A 61 -6.41 -7.48 -5.53
CA GLY A 61 -4.96 -7.76 -5.56
C GLY A 61 -4.45 -8.31 -6.90
N ARG A 62 -5.28 -9.07 -7.63
CA ARG A 62 -4.94 -9.58 -8.98
C ARG A 62 -4.65 -8.47 -10.00
N LEU A 63 -5.22 -7.29 -9.81
CA LEU A 63 -4.98 -6.10 -10.65
C LEU A 63 -3.97 -5.14 -10.02
N HIS A 64 -3.43 -5.48 -8.84
CA HIS A 64 -2.48 -4.69 -8.07
C HIS A 64 -1.04 -5.23 -8.20
N GLY A 65 -0.74 -5.91 -9.32
CA GLY A 65 0.52 -6.63 -9.54
C GLY A 65 1.78 -5.76 -9.50
N ASN A 66 1.66 -4.45 -9.77
CA ASN A 66 2.78 -3.51 -9.67
C ASN A 66 3.25 -3.33 -8.22
N ALA A 67 2.34 -3.00 -7.31
CA ALA A 67 2.67 -2.81 -5.89
C ALA A 67 2.82 -4.16 -5.15
N ASP A 68 2.08 -5.19 -5.56
CA ASP A 68 2.24 -6.55 -5.05
C ASP A 68 3.64 -7.09 -5.40
N ALA A 69 4.15 -6.85 -6.61
CA ALA A 69 5.53 -7.19 -6.95
C ALA A 69 6.54 -6.42 -6.08
N LEU A 70 6.41 -5.09 -5.94
CA LEU A 70 7.34 -4.30 -5.13
C LEU A 70 7.34 -4.72 -3.64
N SER A 71 6.18 -5.08 -3.09
CA SER A 71 6.07 -5.53 -1.70
C SER A 71 6.54 -6.98 -1.50
N ARG A 72 6.41 -7.85 -2.51
CA ARG A 72 6.88 -9.25 -2.48
C ARG A 72 8.35 -9.41 -2.87
N ASN A 73 8.93 -8.41 -3.52
CA ASN A 73 10.36 -8.34 -3.78
C ASN A 73 11.09 -7.98 -2.47
N SER A 74 10.97 -8.85 -1.47
CA SER A 74 11.96 -8.91 -0.41
C SER A 74 13.29 -9.17 -1.11
N PHE A 75 14.23 -8.25 -0.91
CA PHE A 75 15.59 -8.34 -1.39
C PHE A 75 16.01 -9.81 -1.41
N THR A 76 16.35 -10.31 -2.59
CA THR A 76 17.16 -11.52 -2.69
C THR A 76 18.35 -11.24 -1.78
N GLN A 77 18.42 -11.92 -0.63
CA GLN A 77 19.66 -11.98 0.12
C GLN A 77 20.72 -12.37 -0.90
N CYS A 78 21.69 -11.50 -1.10
CA CYS A 78 22.82 -11.75 -1.98
C CYS A 78 23.43 -13.10 -1.57
N GLY A 79 23.14 -14.17 -2.34
CA GLY A 79 23.69 -15.50 -2.09
C GLY A 79 22.76 -16.72 -2.14
N ARG A 80 21.42 -16.60 -2.29
CA ARG A 80 20.58 -17.80 -2.50
C ARG A 80 19.64 -17.63 -3.70
N LEU A 81 20.01 -18.28 -4.81
CA LEU A 81 19.10 -18.55 -5.91
C LEU A 81 17.91 -19.34 -5.34
N VAL A 82 16.77 -18.68 -5.19
CA VAL A 82 15.50 -19.41 -5.10
C VAL A 82 15.00 -19.53 -6.53
N GLU A 83 15.23 -20.71 -7.11
CA GLU A 83 14.64 -21.10 -8.39
C GLU A 83 13.12 -20.94 -8.29
N GLY A 84 12.56 -20.01 -9.07
CA GLY A 84 11.10 -19.91 -9.19
C GLY A 84 10.48 -18.54 -9.52
N SER A 85 11.23 -17.44 -9.60
CA SER A 85 10.62 -16.15 -10.00
C SER A 85 10.74 -15.93 -11.51
N ALA A 86 9.83 -16.54 -12.25
CA ALA A 86 9.60 -16.25 -13.66
C ALA A 86 8.88 -14.89 -13.81
N CYS A 87 9.62 -13.80 -13.71
CA CYS A 87 9.22 -12.53 -14.34
C CYS A 87 9.96 -12.41 -15.67
N ALA A 88 9.55 -13.22 -16.65
CA ALA A 88 9.93 -12.99 -18.04
C ALA A 88 9.18 -11.75 -18.53
N VAL A 89 9.78 -10.57 -18.38
CA VAL A 89 9.47 -9.45 -19.26
C VAL A 89 10.01 -9.85 -20.63
N GLN A 90 9.14 -10.37 -21.49
CA GLN A 90 9.45 -10.48 -22.91
C GLN A 90 9.55 -9.07 -23.46
N VAL A 91 10.78 -8.56 -23.55
CA VAL A 91 11.11 -7.39 -24.35
C VAL A 91 10.96 -7.82 -25.81
N ALA A 92 9.85 -7.45 -26.43
CA ALA A 92 9.68 -7.53 -27.87
C ALA A 92 10.58 -6.47 -28.54
N GLN A 93 11.46 -6.92 -29.41
CA GLN A 93 12.27 -6.10 -30.33
C GLN A 93 12.39 -6.88 -31.66
N PRO A 94 12.59 -6.18 -32.79
CA PRO A 94 11.69 -6.11 -33.94
C PRO A 94 11.61 -7.35 -34.84
#